data_AF-A0AAD5LM94-F1
#
_entry.id   AF-A0AAD5LM94-F1
#
_cell.length_a   1.000
_cell.length_b   1.000
_cell.length_c   1.000
_cell.angle_alpha   90.00
_cell.angle_beta   90.00
_cell.angle_gamma   90.00
#
_symmetry.space_group_name_H-M   'P 1'
#
loop_
_entity.id
_entity.type
_entity.pdbx_description
1 polymer ?
#
loop_
_entity_poly.entity_id
_entity_poly.type
_entity_poly.pdbx_seq_one_letter_code
_entity_poly.pdbx_strand_id
1 'polypeptide(L)'
;MPRPSSMTLVLVALVATVTGTQGWPKFLSMVPNGRAVPFNRVDLGHAEGSMARNPFGLAFNVDRNWTKALCEADSDGDGQTNGQELGDPCCVWSIGKDSLLRSGNDTSNPGNKSSISDPKLWKDVDCAALKQRAASAQESGAPGVSVPPAKSTAPARSVAAALTGALLASVSLAVL
;
A
#
# COMPACT_ATOMS: atom_id res chain seq x y z
N MET A 1 77.84 20.89 -0.10
CA MET A 1 76.50 21.11 0.50
C MET A 1 75.47 20.44 -0.39
N PRO A 2 74.76 19.40 0.08
CA PRO A 2 73.76 18.67 -0.70
C PRO A 2 72.41 19.41 -0.70
N ARG A 3 71.71 19.42 -1.85
CA ARG A 3 70.33 19.90 -1.96
C ARG A 3 69.35 18.79 -1.55
N PRO A 4 68.41 19.00 -0.62
CA PRO A 4 67.36 18.02 -0.38
C PRO A 4 66.16 18.25 -1.31
N SER A 5 65.98 17.22 -2.13
CA SER A 5 64.82 16.64 -2.81
C SER A 5 63.42 17.25 -2.61
N SER A 6 62.74 17.43 -3.75
CA SER A 6 61.30 17.67 -3.88
C SER A 6 60.47 16.69 -3.05
N MET A 7 59.69 17.23 -2.11
CA MET A 7 58.73 16.48 -1.31
C MET A 7 57.42 16.41 -2.10
N THR A 8 57.21 15.31 -2.84
CA THR A 8 55.95 15.07 -3.54
C THR A 8 54.83 14.86 -2.51
N LEU A 9 53.97 15.85 -2.38
CA LEU A 9 52.82 15.85 -1.47
C LEU A 9 51.75 14.93 -2.07
N VAL A 10 51.73 13.66 -1.65
CA VAL A 10 50.67 12.72 -2.04
C VAL A 10 49.42 13.06 -1.24
N LEU A 11 48.57 13.92 -1.82
CA LEU A 11 47.21 14.17 -1.35
C LEU A 11 46.39 12.90 -1.57
N VAL A 12 46.24 12.08 -0.53
CA VAL A 12 45.27 10.98 -0.51
C VAL A 12 43.89 11.61 -0.40
N ALA A 13 43.23 11.80 -1.54
CA ALA A 13 41.84 12.23 -1.59
C ALA A 13 40.94 11.11 -1.06
N LEU A 14 40.47 11.25 0.18
CA LEU A 14 39.44 10.40 0.75
C LEU A 14 38.11 10.71 0.05
N VAL A 15 37.82 9.97 -1.03
CA VAL A 15 36.53 10.06 -1.74
C VAL A 15 35.46 9.44 -0.85
N ALA A 16 34.78 10.26 -0.05
CA ALA A 16 33.58 9.85 0.65
C ALA A 16 32.47 9.60 -0.38
N THR A 17 32.24 8.35 -0.75
CA THR A 17 31.08 7.96 -1.55
C THR A 17 29.84 8.11 -0.67
N VAL A 18 29.14 9.24 -0.80
CA VAL A 18 27.82 9.42 -0.21
C VAL A 18 26.87 8.47 -0.95
N THR A 19 26.62 7.30 -0.38
CA THR A 19 25.55 6.42 -0.86
C THR A 19 24.23 7.06 -0.51
N GLY A 20 23.58 7.71 -1.49
CA GLY A 20 22.22 8.19 -1.34
C GLY A 20 21.29 7.00 -1.08
N THR A 21 20.72 6.90 0.12
CA THR A 21 19.68 5.93 0.41
C THR A 21 18.43 6.33 -0.36
N GLN A 22 18.10 5.61 -1.42
CA GLN A 22 16.83 5.82 -2.12
C GLN A 22 15.70 5.35 -1.18
N GLY A 23 14.96 6.32 -0.62
CA GLY A 23 13.70 6.03 0.06
C GLY A 23 12.78 5.28 -0.91
N TRP A 24 12.20 4.15 -0.50
CA TRP A 24 11.45 3.27 -1.39
C TRP A 24 10.16 3.94 -1.86
N PRO A 25 10.09 4.46 -3.11
CA PRO A 25 8.90 5.16 -3.59
C PRO A 25 7.71 4.22 -3.77
N LYS A 26 7.95 2.90 -3.73
CA LYS A 26 6.94 1.86 -3.90
C LYS A 26 5.83 1.94 -2.84
N PHE A 27 6.13 2.33 -1.60
CA PHE A 27 5.11 2.39 -0.56
C PHE A 27 4.14 3.55 -0.78
N LEU A 28 4.60 4.66 -1.39
CA LEU A 28 3.74 5.77 -1.78
C LEU A 28 2.75 5.42 -2.90
N SER A 29 3.03 4.37 -3.68
CA SER A 29 2.06 3.81 -4.64
C SER A 29 1.12 2.75 -4.05
N MET A 30 1.32 2.38 -2.78
CA MET A 30 0.50 1.38 -2.08
C MET A 30 -0.54 2.02 -1.16
N VAL A 31 -0.61 3.34 -1.11
CA VAL A 31 -1.58 4.10 -0.31
C VAL A 31 -2.25 5.16 -1.21
N PRO A 32 -3.53 5.47 -0.96
CA PRO A 32 -4.26 6.46 -1.75
C PRO A 32 -3.59 7.83 -1.64
N ASN A 33 -3.52 8.55 -2.77
CA ASN A 33 -2.86 9.85 -2.87
C ASN A 33 -1.44 9.92 -2.27
N GLY A 34 -0.74 8.79 -2.05
CA GLY A 34 0.54 8.79 -1.33
C GLY A 34 1.63 9.62 -2.00
N ARG A 35 1.54 9.77 -3.32
CA ARG A 35 2.31 10.78 -4.03
C ARG A 35 1.67 12.15 -3.90
N ALA A 36 0.36 12.31 -4.07
CA ALA A 36 -0.28 13.62 -4.16
C ALA A 36 -0.38 14.44 -2.85
N VAL A 37 0.03 13.91 -1.68
CA VAL A 37 0.03 14.66 -0.41
C VAL A 37 0.87 15.96 -0.51
N PRO A 38 0.28 17.14 -0.21
CA PRO A 38 0.97 18.42 -0.28
C PRO A 38 2.00 18.54 0.85
N PHE A 39 3.12 19.21 0.57
CA PHE A 39 4.23 19.48 1.50
C PHE A 39 4.82 18.22 2.18
N ASN A 40 5.91 17.73 1.60
CA ASN A 40 6.78 16.68 2.14
C ASN A 40 6.27 15.22 2.09
N ARG A 41 6.24 14.68 0.87
CA ARG A 41 5.97 13.25 0.55
C ARG A 41 6.93 12.26 1.25
N VAL A 42 8.08 12.73 1.76
CA VAL A 42 9.08 11.90 2.44
C VAL A 42 8.60 11.47 3.84
N ASP A 43 7.73 12.29 4.44
CA ASP A 43 7.31 12.15 5.84
C ASP A 43 5.98 11.42 6.00
N LEU A 44 5.41 10.86 4.92
CA LEU A 44 4.10 10.21 5.04
C LEU A 44 4.14 9.01 6.01
N GLY A 45 5.22 8.25 5.95
CA GLY A 45 5.48 7.13 6.86
C GLY A 45 6.64 7.35 7.83
N HIS A 46 7.23 8.54 7.86
CA HIS A 46 8.39 8.86 8.70
C HIS A 46 8.16 10.15 9.47
N ALA A 47 8.81 10.28 10.63
CA ALA A 47 8.83 11.54 11.35
C ALA A 47 9.62 12.59 10.56
N GLU A 48 9.19 13.84 10.61
CA GLU A 48 9.80 14.95 9.88
C GLU A 48 11.31 15.03 10.15
N GLY A 49 12.09 15.06 9.06
CA GLY A 49 13.55 15.13 9.13
C GLY A 49 14.26 13.89 9.68
N SER A 50 13.57 12.75 9.80
CA SER A 50 14.11 11.51 10.38
C SER A 50 13.76 10.27 9.55
N MET A 51 14.52 9.19 9.76
CA MET A 51 14.21 7.84 9.23
C MET A 51 13.33 7.03 10.20
N ALA A 52 13.02 7.57 11.37
CA ALA A 52 12.09 6.93 12.31
C ALA A 52 10.67 6.93 11.71
N ARG A 53 9.93 5.84 11.87
CA ARG A 53 8.54 5.78 11.43
C ARG A 53 7.65 6.64 12.32
N ASN A 54 6.73 7.38 11.70
CA ASN A 54 5.63 8.04 12.42
C ASN A 54 4.52 7.01 12.76
N PRO A 55 3.47 7.37 13.50
CA PRO A 55 2.39 6.44 13.86
C PRO A 55 1.76 5.74 12.65
N PHE A 56 1.44 6.46 11.57
CA PHE A 56 0.93 5.86 10.33
C PHE A 56 1.91 4.86 9.71
N GLY A 57 3.19 5.21 9.63
CA GLY A 57 4.24 4.35 9.08
C GLY A 57 4.40 3.07 9.90
N LEU A 58 4.24 3.12 11.22
CA LEU A 58 4.20 1.95 12.09
C LEU A 58 2.97 1.08 11.79
N ALA A 59 1.79 1.69 11.68
CA ALA A 59 0.53 1.01 11.37
C ALA A 59 0.58 0.34 9.97
N PHE A 60 1.03 1.07 8.95
CA PHE A 60 1.21 0.53 7.60
C PHE A 60 2.21 -0.61 7.58
N ASN A 61 3.27 -0.56 8.40
CA ASN A 61 4.30 -1.60 8.39
C ASN A 61 3.85 -2.97 8.92
N VAL A 62 2.65 -3.06 9.54
CA VAL A 62 2.06 -4.34 9.97
C VAL A 62 1.81 -5.25 8.75
N ASP A 63 1.01 -4.76 7.80
CA ASP A 63 0.64 -5.54 6.60
C ASP A 63 1.39 -5.09 5.34
N ARG A 64 1.97 -3.89 5.37
CA ARG A 64 2.51 -3.16 4.21
C ARG A 64 1.54 -3.12 3.05
N ASN A 65 0.26 -2.91 3.35
CA ASN A 65 -0.82 -2.85 2.37
C ASN A 65 -1.90 -1.87 2.82
N TRP A 66 -2.62 -1.28 1.87
CA TRP A 66 -3.82 -0.49 2.17
C TRP A 66 -4.99 -1.43 2.50
N THR A 67 -5.10 -1.83 3.75
CA THR A 67 -6.20 -2.64 4.25
C THR A 67 -7.36 -1.74 4.69
N LYS A 68 -8.58 -2.29 4.74
CA LYS A 68 -9.74 -1.57 5.31
C LYS A 68 -9.47 -1.16 6.76
N ALA A 69 -8.85 -2.04 7.54
CA ALA A 69 -8.49 -1.74 8.92
C ALA A 69 -7.50 -0.58 9.03
N LEU A 70 -6.47 -0.54 8.16
CA LEU A 70 -5.57 0.61 8.10
C LEU A 70 -6.32 1.87 7.66
N CYS A 71 -7.14 1.81 6.62
CA CYS A 71 -7.89 2.97 6.14
C CYS A 71 -8.81 3.58 7.21
N GLU A 72 -9.50 2.75 7.99
CA GLU A 72 -10.44 3.18 9.04
C GLU A 72 -9.76 3.56 10.36
N ALA A 73 -8.46 3.27 10.52
CA ALA A 73 -7.71 3.64 11.71
C ALA A 73 -7.39 5.14 11.72
N ASP A 74 -7.43 5.73 12.92
CA ASP A 74 -6.85 7.04 13.23
C ASP A 74 -5.46 6.78 13.83
N SER A 75 -4.42 6.82 13.00
CA SER A 75 -3.09 6.32 13.41
C SER A 75 -2.39 7.26 14.36
N ASP A 76 -2.53 8.57 14.15
CA ASP A 76 -1.88 9.55 14.99
C ASP A 76 -2.76 9.97 16.16
N GLY A 77 -4.08 9.88 16.09
CA GLY A 77 -5.01 10.16 17.19
C GLY A 77 -5.51 11.60 17.20
N ASP A 78 -5.74 12.19 16.03
CA ASP A 78 -6.27 13.55 15.85
C ASP A 78 -7.80 13.59 15.61
N GLY A 79 -8.44 12.42 15.52
CA GLY A 79 -9.87 12.26 15.26
C GLY A 79 -10.24 12.06 13.79
N GLN A 80 -9.27 11.99 12.88
CA GLN A 80 -9.46 11.67 11.47
C GLN A 80 -8.92 10.27 11.17
N THR A 81 -9.64 9.54 10.34
CA THR A 81 -9.14 8.25 9.83
C THR A 81 -8.10 8.49 8.73
N ASN A 82 -7.15 7.56 8.60
CA ASN A 82 -6.15 7.59 7.53
C ASN A 82 -6.80 7.74 6.14
N GLY A 83 -7.96 7.11 5.91
CA GLY A 83 -8.73 7.23 4.68
C GLY A 83 -9.30 8.63 4.45
N GLN A 84 -9.85 9.28 5.49
CA GLN A 84 -10.33 10.66 5.38
C GLN A 84 -9.21 11.61 4.97
N GLU A 85 -8.03 11.44 5.58
CA GLU A 85 -6.86 12.28 5.33
C GLU A 85 -6.22 12.03 3.98
N LEU A 86 -6.11 10.76 3.54
CA LEU A 86 -5.52 10.41 2.25
C LEU A 86 -6.52 10.45 1.07
N GLY A 87 -7.75 10.91 1.31
CA GLY A 87 -8.75 11.11 0.26
C GLY A 87 -9.51 9.85 -0.18
N ASP A 88 -9.49 8.80 0.64
CA ASP A 88 -10.34 7.60 0.54
C ASP A 88 -11.23 7.43 1.79
N PRO A 89 -12.16 8.37 2.07
CA PRO A 89 -12.97 8.33 3.30
C PRO A 89 -13.91 7.12 3.40
N CYS A 90 -14.07 6.36 2.31
CA CYS A 90 -14.94 5.20 2.24
C CYS A 90 -14.19 3.87 2.19
N CYS A 91 -12.86 3.90 2.19
CA CYS A 91 -12.00 2.72 2.15
C CYS A 91 -12.30 1.80 0.96
N VAL A 92 -12.47 2.41 -0.21
CA VAL A 92 -12.81 1.72 -1.48
C VAL A 92 -11.68 1.75 -2.48
N TRP A 93 -10.63 2.53 -2.22
CA TRP A 93 -9.50 2.60 -3.12
C TRP A 93 -8.74 1.28 -3.14
N SER A 94 -8.24 0.97 -4.33
CA SER A 94 -7.30 -0.10 -4.58
C SER A 94 -6.29 0.41 -5.60
N ILE A 95 -5.08 -0.17 -5.61
CA ILE A 95 -4.01 0.19 -6.54
C ILE A 95 -4.55 0.34 -7.97
N GLY A 96 -4.34 1.52 -8.56
CA GLY A 96 -4.76 1.84 -9.94
C GLY A 96 -6.20 2.36 -10.10
N LYS A 97 -6.99 2.49 -9.03
CA LYS A 97 -8.37 3.02 -9.05
C LYS A 97 -8.48 4.44 -8.46
N ASP A 98 -7.61 5.35 -8.91
CA ASP A 98 -7.53 6.71 -8.36
C ASP A 98 -8.76 7.58 -8.67
N SER A 99 -9.61 7.19 -9.62
CA SER A 99 -10.87 7.89 -9.94
C SER A 99 -11.90 7.90 -8.81
N LEU A 100 -11.69 7.08 -7.78
CA LEU A 100 -12.52 7.02 -6.57
C LEU A 100 -12.01 7.96 -5.48
N LEU A 101 -10.81 8.53 -5.63
CA LEU A 101 -10.19 9.39 -4.63
C LEU A 101 -10.68 10.82 -4.74
N ARG A 102 -10.69 11.49 -3.58
CA ARG A 102 -10.69 12.95 -3.53
C ARG A 102 -9.33 13.50 -4.01
N SER A 103 -9.36 14.74 -4.48
CA SER A 103 -8.16 15.51 -4.83
C SER A 103 -7.08 15.42 -3.76
N GLY A 104 -5.85 15.12 -4.20
CA GLY A 104 -4.68 15.09 -3.34
C GLY A 104 -4.33 16.42 -2.68
N ASN A 105 -4.77 17.56 -3.24
CA ASN A 105 -4.54 18.87 -2.61
C ASN A 105 -5.30 19.06 -1.30
N ASP A 106 -6.33 18.24 -1.08
CA ASP A 106 -7.21 18.27 0.08
C ASP A 106 -6.88 17.09 1.04
N THR A 107 -5.60 16.71 1.12
CA THR A 107 -5.10 15.63 1.97
C THR A 107 -4.16 16.13 3.05
N SER A 108 -4.03 15.35 4.12
CA SER A 108 -3.14 15.59 5.25
C SER A 108 -2.24 14.38 5.55
N ASN A 109 -1.33 14.52 6.52
CA ASN A 109 -0.41 13.46 6.90
C ASN A 109 -0.94 12.66 8.10
N PRO A 110 -1.38 11.40 7.92
CA PRO A 110 -1.99 10.58 8.97
C PRO A 110 -1.05 10.11 10.09
N GLY A 111 0.22 10.51 10.03
CA GLY A 111 1.19 10.32 11.10
C GLY A 111 1.53 11.59 11.86
N ASN A 112 0.84 12.71 11.61
CA ASN A 112 1.09 14.00 12.22
C ASN A 112 -0.22 14.69 12.63
N LYS A 113 -0.53 14.64 13.93
CA LYS A 113 -1.73 15.25 14.53
C LYS A 113 -2.00 16.73 14.22
N SER A 114 -0.96 17.47 13.83
CA SER A 114 -1.11 18.90 13.47
C SER A 114 -1.48 19.11 12.01
N SER A 115 -1.37 18.06 11.18
CA SER A 115 -1.72 18.05 9.77
C SER A 115 -3.13 17.51 9.65
N ILE A 116 -4.13 18.40 9.58
CA ILE A 116 -5.54 18.00 9.50
C ILE A 116 -6.17 18.45 8.18
N SER A 117 -7.11 17.66 7.66
CA SER A 117 -7.91 18.00 6.48
C SER A 117 -9.23 18.67 6.90
N ASP A 118 -9.88 19.43 6.00
CA ASP A 118 -11.20 20.03 6.29
C ASP A 118 -12.29 18.92 6.36
N PRO A 119 -12.99 18.72 7.50
CA PRO A 119 -14.03 17.68 7.62
C PRO A 119 -15.20 17.79 6.64
N LYS A 120 -15.42 18.97 6.04
CA LYS A 120 -16.42 19.15 4.98
C LYS A 120 -16.15 18.28 3.76
N LEU A 121 -14.90 17.85 3.57
CA LEU A 121 -14.47 17.04 2.43
C LEU A 121 -14.99 15.59 2.46
N TRP A 122 -15.53 15.12 3.59
CA TRP A 122 -16.14 13.79 3.71
C TRP A 122 -17.51 13.76 4.39
N LYS A 123 -17.98 14.89 4.92
CA LYS A 123 -19.27 14.99 5.60
C LYS A 123 -20.45 14.44 4.78
N ASP A 124 -20.46 14.73 3.47
CA ASP A 124 -21.57 14.41 2.57
C ASP A 124 -21.21 13.33 1.54
N VAL A 125 -20.13 12.56 1.77
CA VAL A 125 -19.71 11.51 0.85
C VAL A 125 -20.62 10.28 0.97
N ASP A 126 -21.26 9.92 -0.14
CA ASP A 126 -22.03 8.68 -0.24
C ASP A 126 -21.10 7.48 -0.45
N CYS A 127 -20.71 6.86 0.67
CA CYS A 127 -19.89 5.65 0.64
C CYS A 127 -20.61 4.43 0.05
N ALA A 128 -21.94 4.38 0.01
CA ALA A 128 -22.65 3.30 -0.65
C ALA A 128 -22.46 3.42 -2.17
N ALA A 129 -22.67 4.62 -2.72
CA ALA A 129 -22.44 4.88 -4.14
C ALA A 129 -20.98 4.63 -4.57
N LEU A 130 -20.00 5.06 -3.77
CA LEU A 130 -18.58 4.81 -4.07
C LEU A 130 -18.22 3.32 -4.03
N LYS A 131 -18.78 2.55 -3.09
CA LYS A 131 -18.62 1.08 -3.06
C LYS A 131 -19.19 0.41 -4.31
N GLN A 132 -20.35 0.87 -4.79
CA GLN A 132 -20.92 0.36 -6.05
C GLN A 132 -20.01 0.67 -7.25
N ARG A 133 -19.50 1.89 -7.36
CA ARG A 133 -18.54 2.27 -8.42
C ARG A 133 -17.27 1.42 -8.38
N ALA A 134 -16.74 1.16 -7.17
CA ALA A 134 -15.54 0.35 -6.99
C ALA A 134 -15.73 -1.11 -7.44
N ALA A 135 -16.92 -1.68 -7.19
CA ALA A 135 -17.30 -3.00 -7.64
C ALA A 135 -17.43 -3.08 -9.17
N SER A 136 -18.14 -2.13 -9.79
CA SER A 136 -18.34 -2.11 -11.25
C SER A 136 -17.06 -1.89 -12.04
N ALA A 137 -16.07 -1.16 -11.50
CA ALA A 137 -14.76 -0.96 -12.12
C ALA A 137 -13.90 -2.22 -12.17
N GLN A 138 -14.28 -3.28 -11.45
CA GLN A 138 -13.57 -4.56 -11.41
C GLN A 138 -14.04 -5.53 -12.49
N GLU A 139 -15.20 -5.29 -13.10
CA GLU A 139 -15.84 -6.16 -14.11
C GLU A 139 -15.31 -5.90 -15.54
N SER A 140 -14.83 -4.68 -15.84
CA SER A 140 -14.39 -4.29 -17.19
C SER A 140 -12.99 -4.77 -17.59
N GLY A 141 -12.34 -5.59 -16.75
CA GLY A 141 -10.99 -6.13 -16.97
C GLY A 141 -10.90 -7.46 -17.72
N ALA A 142 -12.03 -8.05 -18.17
CA ALA A 142 -12.03 -9.29 -18.95
C ALA A 142 -12.83 -9.11 -20.26
N PRO A 143 -12.28 -9.44 -21.45
CA PRO A 143 -13.11 -9.67 -22.62
C PRO A 143 -13.82 -11.02 -22.44
N GLY A 144 -14.90 -11.01 -21.67
CA GLY A 144 -15.82 -12.12 -21.56
C GLY A 144 -16.64 -12.21 -22.84
N VAL A 145 -16.26 -13.14 -23.72
CA VAL A 145 -17.16 -13.64 -24.77
C VAL A 145 -18.41 -14.18 -24.08
N SER A 146 -19.51 -13.45 -24.20
CA SER A 146 -20.82 -13.85 -23.73
C SER A 146 -21.32 -15.02 -24.55
N VAL A 147 -21.08 -16.24 -24.06
CA VAL A 147 -21.82 -17.42 -24.54
C VAL A 147 -23.23 -17.34 -23.93
N PRO A 148 -24.31 -17.30 -24.73
CA PRO A 148 -25.67 -17.26 -24.23
C PRO A 148 -26.04 -18.56 -23.49
N PRO A 149 -27.03 -18.54 -22.57
CA PRO A 149 -27.38 -19.70 -21.77
C PRO A 149 -28.05 -20.76 -22.65
N ALA A 150 -27.39 -21.91 -22.80
CA ALA A 150 -28.01 -23.10 -23.36
C ALA A 150 -29.08 -23.61 -22.38
N LYS A 151 -30.36 -23.53 -22.78
CA LYS A 151 -31.44 -24.30 -22.18
C LYS A 151 -31.12 -25.78 -22.38
N SER A 152 -30.90 -26.53 -21.30
CA SER A 152 -30.88 -27.99 -21.35
C SER A 152 -31.64 -28.58 -20.17
N THR A 153 -32.77 -29.17 -20.51
CA THR A 153 -33.68 -29.96 -19.69
C THR A 153 -33.05 -31.32 -19.35
N ALA A 154 -32.87 -31.59 -18.03
CA ALA A 154 -33.00 -32.84 -17.22
C ALA A 154 -32.68 -34.25 -17.83
N PRO A 155 -32.54 -35.35 -17.04
CA PRO A 155 -32.64 -35.51 -15.59
C PRO A 155 -31.47 -36.28 -14.92
N ALA A 156 -31.60 -36.45 -13.60
CA ALA A 156 -30.70 -37.12 -12.66
C ALA A 156 -30.38 -38.59 -12.98
N ARG A 157 -29.19 -39.04 -12.57
CA ARG A 157 -28.95 -40.44 -12.20
C ARG A 157 -27.93 -40.53 -11.06
N SER A 158 -28.42 -40.97 -9.90
CA SER A 158 -27.62 -41.45 -8.78
C SER A 158 -26.82 -42.68 -9.18
N VAL A 159 -25.57 -42.76 -8.74
CA VAL A 159 -24.92 -44.02 -8.36
C VAL A 159 -23.89 -43.72 -7.29
N ALA A 160 -24.21 -44.13 -6.06
CA ALA A 160 -23.23 -44.35 -5.01
C ALA A 160 -22.46 -45.63 -5.32
N ALA A 161 -21.13 -45.59 -5.17
CA ALA A 161 -20.32 -46.77 -4.92
C ALA A 161 -19.09 -46.36 -4.12
N ALA A 162 -19.08 -46.78 -2.85
CA ALA A 162 -17.90 -46.79 -2.00
C ALA A 162 -16.86 -47.77 -2.54
N LEU A 163 -15.57 -47.58 -2.24
CA LEU A 163 -14.68 -48.62 -1.71
C LEU A 163 -13.27 -48.03 -1.41
N THR A 164 -12.94 -48.05 -0.11
CA THR A 164 -11.66 -48.49 0.49
C THR A 164 -10.31 -48.00 -0.04
N GLY A 165 -9.57 -47.32 0.87
CA GLY A 165 -8.27 -47.79 1.35
C GLY A 165 -7.01 -47.32 0.62
N ALA A 166 -6.15 -46.57 1.33
CA ALA A 166 -4.81 -47.01 1.74
C ALA A 166 -4.00 -45.83 2.32
N LEU A 167 -3.47 -46.05 3.52
CA LEU A 167 -2.33 -45.34 4.12
C LEU A 167 -1.16 -45.30 3.13
N LEU A 168 -0.35 -44.24 3.19
CA LEU A 168 1.10 -44.35 3.38
C LEU A 168 1.64 -43.01 3.90
N ALA A 169 2.10 -43.04 5.15
CA ALA A 169 2.98 -42.03 5.72
C ALA A 169 4.39 -42.22 5.13
N SER A 170 5.03 -41.13 4.74
CA SER A 170 6.49 -41.10 4.56
C SER A 170 7.07 -40.00 5.42
N VAL A 171 7.63 -40.43 6.55
CA VAL A 171 8.61 -39.69 7.35
C VAL A 171 9.89 -39.61 6.52
N SER A 172 10.43 -38.41 6.31
CA SER A 172 11.82 -38.22 5.91
C SER A 172 12.53 -37.43 7.01
N LEU A 173 13.42 -38.14 7.71
CA LEU A 173 14.38 -37.64 8.68
C LEU A 173 15.78 -37.84 8.06
N ALA A 174 16.57 -36.77 7.91
CA ALA A 174 18.04 -36.77 7.87
C ALA A 174 18.51 -35.30 7.71
N VAL A 175 19.02 -34.64 8.75
CA VAL A 175 20.42 -34.67 9.24
C VAL A 175 21.37 -33.90 8.32
N LEU A 176 21.60 -32.62 8.62
CA LEU A 176 22.86 -32.04 9.15
C LEU A 176 22.67 -30.54 9.40
#